data_AF-A0A7Y9DJX0-F1
#
_entry.id   AF-A0A7Y9DJX0-F1
#
_cell.length_a   1.000
_cell.length_b   1.000
_cell.length_c   1.000
_cell.angle_alpha   90.00
_cell.angle_beta   90.00
_cell.angle_gamma   90.00
#
_symmetry.space_group_name_H-M   'P 1'
#
loop_
_entity.id
_entity.type
_entity.pdbx_description
1 polymer ?
#
loop_
_entity_poly.entity_id
_entity_poly.type
_entity_poly.pdbx_seq_one_letter_code
_entity_poly.pdbx_strand_id
1 'polypeptide(L)'
;MSDLTGRQPRALSSALELLEAVARAGPGVSAAELAAATGIPRATTYRLLNLLVAQEHLVRLPDLSGFALGARVQGLVEAAAPVRVVTAARDELARLRAGVRAGVHLLVLRAGAARVADADPDVPPGPHLDREQAVLTVLGGRDEGLGRGNVLAVAVREPAGGLVGVLVVTSTSALGVETHAERLHAAAKVLGPLLA
;
A
#
# COMPACT_ATOMS: atom_id res chain seq x y z
N MET A 1 5.28 24.58 17.14
CA MET A 1 3.97 24.50 17.82
C MET A 1 3.07 25.57 17.23
N SER A 2 2.37 25.28 16.12
CA SER A 2 1.51 26.26 15.47
C SER A 2 0.12 26.22 16.09
N ASP A 3 -0.36 27.40 16.51
CA ASP A 3 -1.65 27.66 17.15
C ASP A 3 -2.84 27.08 16.35
N LEU A 4 -3.40 25.99 16.85
CA LEU A 4 -4.66 25.42 16.37
C LEU A 4 -5.84 26.27 16.89
N THR A 5 -6.00 27.47 16.35
CA THR A 5 -7.11 28.36 16.69
C THR A 5 -8.45 27.76 16.22
N GLY A 6 -9.47 27.76 17.09
CA GLY A 6 -10.76 27.04 16.97
C GLY A 6 -11.63 27.25 15.71
N ARG A 7 -11.15 27.93 14.66
CA ARG A 7 -11.75 27.92 13.30
C ARG A 7 -11.19 26.81 12.40
N GLN A 8 -9.97 26.35 12.64
CA GLN A 8 -9.35 25.27 11.86
C GLN A 8 -10.12 23.93 11.90
N PRO A 9 -10.77 23.53 13.02
CA PRO A 9 -11.57 22.31 13.06
C PRO A 9 -12.70 22.33 12.02
N ARG A 10 -13.45 23.45 11.92
CA ARG A 10 -14.58 23.55 10.99
C ARG A 10 -14.16 23.54 9.53
N ALA A 11 -13.12 24.28 9.16
CA ALA A 11 -12.66 24.33 7.78
C ALA A 11 -12.15 22.95 7.31
N LEU A 12 -11.47 22.21 8.18
CA LEU A 12 -11.04 20.85 7.90
C LEU A 12 -12.24 19.90 7.77
N SER A 13 -13.16 19.91 8.73
CA SER A 13 -14.38 19.09 8.67
C SER A 13 -15.19 19.36 7.40
N SER A 14 -15.39 20.63 7.02
CA SER A 14 -16.09 21.00 5.78
C SER A 14 -15.36 20.53 4.51
N ALA A 15 -14.03 20.55 4.51
CA ALA A 15 -13.25 20.05 3.37
C ALA A 15 -13.39 18.53 3.21
N LEU A 16 -13.32 17.79 4.33
CA LEU A 16 -13.53 16.34 4.35
C LEU A 16 -14.96 15.98 3.92
N GLU A 17 -15.95 16.70 4.42
CA GLU A 17 -17.36 16.52 4.06
C GLU A 17 -17.59 16.74 2.56
N LEU A 18 -16.94 17.75 1.95
CA LEU A 18 -16.99 17.98 0.51
C LEU A 18 -16.33 16.85 -0.29
N LEU A 19 -15.19 16.31 0.16
CA LEU A 19 -14.54 15.16 -0.48
C LEU A 19 -15.46 13.93 -0.47
N GLU A 20 -16.08 13.64 0.68
CA GLU A 20 -17.04 12.54 0.82
C GLU A 20 -18.30 12.75 -0.03
N ALA A 21 -18.78 13.99 -0.13
CA ALA A 21 -19.92 14.33 -0.99
C ALA A 21 -19.60 14.11 -2.48
N VAL A 22 -18.39 14.47 -2.94
CA VAL A 22 -17.93 14.16 -4.30
C VAL A 22 -17.82 12.65 -4.51
N ALA A 23 -17.22 11.92 -3.55
CA ALA A 23 -17.08 10.47 -3.64
C ALA A 23 -18.43 9.75 -3.76
N ARG A 24 -19.46 10.22 -3.04
CA ARG A 24 -20.81 9.65 -3.09
C ARG A 24 -21.58 10.00 -4.35
N ALA A 25 -21.45 11.23 -4.85
CA ALA A 25 -22.16 11.70 -6.04
C ALA A 25 -21.56 11.16 -7.34
N GLY A 26 -20.25 10.89 -7.35
CA GLY A 26 -19.52 10.48 -8.54
C GLY A 26 -18.99 11.66 -9.37
N PRO A 27 -18.29 11.39 -10.48
CA PRO A 27 -17.69 12.42 -11.33
C PRO A 27 -18.72 13.37 -11.93
N GLY A 28 -18.42 14.67 -11.92
CA GLY A 28 -19.24 15.69 -12.59
C GLY A 28 -20.22 16.42 -11.67
N VAL A 29 -20.20 16.15 -10.37
CA VAL A 29 -21.01 16.91 -9.41
C VAL A 29 -20.56 18.38 -9.33
N SER A 30 -21.50 19.31 -9.40
CA SER A 30 -21.22 20.74 -9.40
C SER A 30 -21.02 21.30 -7.98
N ALA A 31 -20.38 22.47 -7.88
CA ALA A 31 -20.24 23.17 -6.61
C ALA A 31 -21.60 23.58 -6.00
N ALA A 32 -22.62 23.79 -6.84
CA ALA A 32 -23.96 24.14 -6.39
C ALA A 32 -24.63 22.96 -5.69
N GLU A 33 -24.57 21.77 -6.30
CA GLU A 33 -25.10 20.53 -5.74
C GLU A 33 -24.37 20.15 -4.46
N LEU A 34 -23.04 20.29 -4.43
CA LEU A 34 -22.24 20.04 -3.22
C LEU A 34 -22.60 20.99 -2.08
N ALA A 35 -22.79 22.28 -2.36
CA ALA A 35 -23.21 23.25 -1.35
C ALA A 35 -24.60 22.93 -0.79
N ALA A 36 -25.54 22.51 -1.65
CA ALA A 36 -26.87 22.08 -1.23
C ALA A 36 -26.82 20.79 -0.40
N ALA A 37 -26.01 19.81 -0.81
CA ALA A 37 -25.91 18.51 -0.14
C ALA A 37 -25.22 18.57 1.22
N THR A 38 -24.31 19.50 1.44
CA THR A 38 -23.52 19.65 2.68
C THR A 38 -24.03 20.79 3.58
N GLY A 39 -24.88 21.68 3.07
CA GLY A 39 -25.31 22.89 3.80
C GLY A 39 -24.20 23.93 3.99
N ILE A 40 -23.02 23.73 3.38
CA ILE A 40 -21.91 24.69 3.45
C ILE A 40 -22.24 25.91 2.57
N PRO A 41 -22.03 27.16 3.05
CA PRO A 41 -22.28 28.34 2.25
C PRO A 41 -21.52 28.32 0.92
N ARG A 42 -22.21 28.66 -0.18
CA ARG A 42 -21.70 28.55 -1.55
C ARG A 42 -20.30 29.16 -1.73
N ALA A 43 -20.07 30.37 -1.22
CA ALA A 43 -18.75 31.02 -1.29
C ALA A 43 -17.65 30.20 -0.59
N THR A 44 -17.96 29.62 0.57
CA THR A 44 -17.05 28.74 1.31
C THR A 44 -16.81 27.43 0.54
N THR A 45 -17.86 26.84 -0.04
CA THR A 45 -17.76 25.63 -0.87
C THR A 45 -16.81 25.85 -2.06
N TYR A 46 -17.02 26.90 -2.84
CA TYR A 46 -16.13 27.22 -3.97
C TYR A 46 -14.67 27.41 -3.53
N ARG A 47 -14.44 28.12 -2.42
CA ARG A 47 -13.09 28.32 -1.89
C ARG A 47 -12.44 26.98 -1.50
N LEU A 48 -13.15 26.12 -0.78
CA LEU A 48 -12.63 24.82 -0.36
C LEU A 48 -12.40 23.89 -1.55
N LEU A 49 -13.31 23.84 -2.52
CA LEU A 49 -13.14 23.04 -3.73
C LEU A 49 -11.92 23.48 -4.54
N ASN A 50 -11.70 24.79 -4.69
CA ASN A 50 -10.50 25.29 -5.37
C ASN A 50 -9.21 24.92 -4.62
N LEU A 51 -9.22 24.96 -3.29
CA LEU A 51 -8.09 24.51 -2.48
C LEU A 51 -7.84 23.01 -2.64
N LEU A 52 -8.90 22.19 -2.60
CA LEU A 52 -8.81 20.74 -2.80
C LEU A 52 -8.29 20.39 -4.20
N VAL A 53 -8.69 21.15 -5.23
CA VAL A 53 -8.15 21.02 -6.59
C VAL A 53 -6.69 21.44 -6.66
N ALA A 54 -6.32 22.58 -6.08
CA ALA A 54 -4.93 23.04 -6.03
C ALA A 54 -4.00 22.08 -5.27
N GLN A 55 -4.56 21.26 -4.39
CA GLN A 55 -3.86 20.20 -3.66
C GLN A 55 -4.07 18.81 -4.28
N GLU A 56 -4.61 18.71 -5.49
CA GLU A 56 -4.80 17.46 -6.25
C GLU A 56 -5.70 16.40 -5.58
N HIS A 57 -6.47 16.79 -4.55
CA HIS A 57 -7.46 15.93 -3.92
C HIS A 57 -8.74 15.86 -4.75
N LEU A 58 -9.03 16.92 -5.50
CA LEU A 58 -10.08 16.96 -6.51
C LEU A 58 -9.49 17.36 -7.86
N VAL A 59 -10.21 17.07 -8.93
CA VAL A 59 -9.96 17.61 -10.27
C VAL A 59 -11.22 18.26 -10.79
N ARG A 60 -11.06 19.26 -11.66
CA ARG A 60 -12.16 19.78 -12.48
C ARG A 60 -12.23 18.95 -13.76
N LEU A 61 -13.45 18.55 -14.15
CA LEU A 61 -13.63 17.87 -15.43
C LEU A 61 -13.46 18.86 -16.60
N PRO A 62 -12.88 18.40 -17.73
CA PRO A 62 -12.53 19.27 -18.87
C PRO A 62 -13.76 19.86 -19.59
N ASP A 63 -14.92 19.23 -19.44
CA ASP A 63 -16.21 19.70 -19.95
C ASP A 63 -16.90 20.73 -19.04
N LEU A 64 -16.21 21.18 -17.98
CA LEU A 64 -16.74 22.10 -16.97
C LEU A 64 -17.96 21.58 -16.19
N SER A 65 -18.29 20.28 -16.31
CA SER A 65 -19.48 19.68 -15.68
C SER A 65 -19.42 19.71 -14.16
N GLY A 66 -18.23 19.63 -13.56
CA GLY A 66 -18.08 19.66 -12.12
C GLY A 66 -16.73 19.15 -11.63
N PHE A 67 -16.79 18.42 -10.52
CA PHE A 67 -15.62 17.93 -9.80
C PHE A 67 -15.60 16.40 -9.75
N ALA A 68 -14.40 15.84 -9.64
CA ALA A 68 -14.17 14.42 -9.38
C ALA A 68 -12.99 14.24 -8.42
N LEU A 69 -12.83 13.04 -7.84
CA LEU A 69 -11.68 12.73 -6.98
C LEU A 69 -10.37 12.79 -7.77
N GLY A 70 -9.36 13.41 -7.18
CA GLY A 70 -8.04 13.58 -7.77
C GLY A 70 -7.04 12.48 -7.39
N ALA A 71 -5.84 12.56 -7.97
CA ALA A 71 -4.80 11.54 -7.85
C ALA A 71 -4.35 11.30 -6.41
N ARG A 72 -4.32 12.33 -5.55
CA ARG A 72 -3.94 12.14 -4.14
C ARG A 72 -4.95 11.28 -3.38
N VAL A 73 -6.24 11.41 -3.66
CA VAL A 73 -7.25 10.55 -3.05
C VAL A 73 -7.11 9.12 -3.56
N GLN A 74 -6.82 8.93 -4.85
CA GLN A 74 -6.55 7.59 -5.39
C GLN A 74 -5.33 6.94 -4.72
N GLY A 75 -4.23 7.68 -4.54
CA GLY A 75 -3.06 7.19 -3.81
C GLY A 75 -3.37 6.79 -2.37
N LEU A 76 -4.27 7.50 -1.67
CA LEU A 76 -4.74 7.11 -0.34
C LEU A 76 -5.56 5.82 -0.38
N VAL A 77 -6.46 5.66 -1.36
CA VAL A 77 -7.26 4.44 -1.53
C VAL A 77 -6.35 3.24 -1.81
N GLU A 78 -5.39 3.38 -2.73
CA GLU A 78 -4.40 2.35 -3.03
C GLU A 78 -3.54 2.00 -1.81
N ALA A 79 -3.14 2.99 -1.03
CA ALA A 79 -2.39 2.79 0.20
C ALA A 79 -3.24 2.16 1.31
N ALA A 80 -4.56 2.34 1.34
CA ALA A 80 -5.44 1.73 2.33
C ALA A 80 -5.95 0.35 1.89
N ALA A 81 -5.87 0.02 0.60
CA ALA A 81 -6.41 -1.21 0.05
C ALA A 81 -5.76 -2.45 0.72
N PRO A 82 -6.57 -3.44 1.15
CA PRO A 82 -6.02 -4.67 1.70
C PRO A 82 -5.27 -5.42 0.60
N VAL A 83 -4.09 -5.93 0.93
CA VAL A 83 -3.38 -6.83 0.04
C VAL A 83 -4.13 -8.17 0.02
N ARG A 84 -4.61 -8.58 -1.15
CA ARG A 84 -5.29 -9.86 -1.32
C ARG A 84 -4.35 -10.84 -2.01
N VAL A 85 -4.01 -11.91 -1.32
CA VAL A 85 -3.23 -13.03 -1.86
C VAL A 85 -4.20 -14.13 -2.28
N VAL A 86 -4.12 -14.56 -3.55
CA VAL A 86 -4.97 -15.62 -4.09
C VAL A 86 -4.72 -16.94 -3.35
N THR A 87 -5.73 -17.83 -3.33
CA THR A 87 -5.65 -19.10 -2.58
C THR A 87 -4.43 -19.94 -2.97
N ALA A 88 -4.13 -20.06 -4.28
CA ALA A 88 -2.96 -20.82 -4.74
C ALA A 88 -1.62 -20.30 -4.18
N ALA A 89 -1.47 -18.98 -4.05
CA ALA A 89 -0.28 -18.38 -3.46
C ALA A 89 -0.21 -18.61 -1.95
N ARG A 90 -1.35 -18.55 -1.25
CA ARG A 90 -1.43 -18.92 0.18
C ARG A 90 -1.07 -20.38 0.42
N ASP A 91 -1.52 -21.29 -0.45
CA ASP A 91 -1.20 -22.71 -0.36
C ASP A 91 0.30 -22.96 -0.58
N GLU A 92 0.93 -22.23 -1.51
CA GLU A 92 2.38 -22.29 -1.71
C GLU A 92 3.16 -21.77 -0.49
N LEU A 93 2.73 -20.64 0.08
CA LEU A 93 3.33 -20.10 1.31
C LEU A 93 3.19 -21.09 2.48
N ALA A 94 2.04 -21.78 2.61
CA ALA A 94 1.85 -22.81 3.61
C ALA A 94 2.78 -24.02 3.40
N ARG A 95 2.99 -24.45 2.15
CA ARG A 95 3.97 -25.51 1.82
C ARG A 95 5.40 -25.09 2.16
N LEU A 96 5.77 -23.85 1.84
CA LEU A 96 7.10 -23.32 2.17
C LEU A 96 7.33 -23.31 3.68
N ARG A 97 6.36 -22.82 4.47
CA ARG A 97 6.39 -22.80 5.93
C ARG A 97 6.59 -24.18 6.54
N ALA A 98 5.86 -25.19 6.05
CA ALA A 98 6.01 -26.57 6.53
C ALA A 98 7.45 -27.13 6.34
N GLY A 99 8.21 -26.58 5.39
CA GLY A 99 9.58 -26.98 5.09
C GLY A 99 10.67 -26.10 5.71
N VAL A 100 10.32 -25.06 6.46
CA VAL A 100 11.25 -24.06 7.00
C VAL A 100 11.01 -23.90 8.51
N ARG A 101 12.07 -23.94 9.32
CA ARG A 101 11.98 -23.78 10.79
C ARG A 101 12.22 -22.33 11.22
N ALA A 102 11.61 -21.40 10.49
CA ALA A 102 11.76 -19.96 10.66
C ALA A 102 10.49 -19.27 10.12
N GLY A 103 10.25 -18.01 10.50
CA GLY A 103 9.07 -17.29 10.06
C GLY A 103 9.16 -16.92 8.58
N VAL A 104 8.14 -17.27 7.79
CA VAL A 104 8.08 -16.94 6.35
C VAL A 104 7.01 -15.87 6.10
N HIS A 105 7.43 -14.73 5.55
CA HIS A 105 6.56 -13.61 5.23
C HIS A 105 6.60 -13.28 3.74
N LEU A 106 5.47 -12.90 3.18
CA LEU A 106 5.39 -12.31 1.85
C LEU A 106 5.19 -10.79 1.98
N LEU A 107 6.10 -10.03 1.40
CA LEU A 107 5.94 -8.60 1.17
C LEU A 107 5.54 -8.35 -0.29
N VAL A 108 4.67 -7.39 -0.53
CA VAL A 108 4.36 -6.87 -1.87
C VAL A 108 4.65 -5.38 -1.94
N LEU A 109 4.96 -4.90 -3.13
CA LEU A 109 5.11 -3.47 -3.40
C LEU A 109 3.78 -2.88 -3.89
N ARG A 110 3.20 -1.95 -3.15
CA ARG A 110 1.95 -1.24 -3.52
C ARG A 110 2.09 0.24 -3.22
N ALA A 111 1.73 1.09 -4.19
CA ALA A 111 1.83 2.55 -4.09
C ALA A 111 3.20 3.04 -3.59
N GLY A 112 4.29 2.43 -4.07
CA GLY A 112 5.66 2.80 -3.69
C GLY A 112 6.12 2.33 -2.31
N ALA A 113 5.32 1.53 -1.59
CA ALA A 113 5.66 1.03 -0.26
C ALA A 113 5.59 -0.50 -0.16
N ALA A 114 6.47 -1.07 0.66
CA ALA A 114 6.47 -2.49 1.01
C ALA A 114 5.38 -2.81 2.05
N ARG A 115 4.49 -3.74 1.73
CA ARG A 115 3.39 -4.16 2.60
C ARG A 115 3.43 -5.66 2.85
N VAL A 116 3.13 -6.06 4.07
CA VAL A 116 2.99 -7.49 4.41
C VAL A 116 1.70 -7.99 3.77
N ALA A 117 1.84 -8.83 2.75
CA ALA A 117 0.75 -9.47 2.05
C ALA A 117 0.23 -10.68 2.80
N ASP A 118 1.16 -11.43 3.38
CA ASP A 118 0.89 -12.65 4.14
C ASP A 118 1.99 -12.78 5.20
N ALA A 119 1.59 -12.73 6.47
CA ALA A 119 2.49 -12.95 7.58
C ALA A 119 2.45 -14.42 7.99
N ASP A 120 3.58 -14.97 8.41
CA ASP A 120 3.57 -16.25 9.13
C ASP A 120 2.69 -16.14 10.39
N PRO A 121 1.66 -16.99 10.53
CA PRO A 121 0.77 -16.94 11.68
C PRO A 121 1.44 -17.46 12.97
N ASP A 122 2.39 -18.38 12.85
CA ASP A 122 3.06 -19.02 13.99
C ASP A 122 4.27 -18.19 14.46
N VAL A 123 4.89 -17.44 13.53
CA VAL A 123 6.03 -16.56 13.82
C VAL A 123 5.75 -15.17 13.26
N PRO A 124 4.97 -14.32 13.96
CA PRO A 124 4.63 -12.99 13.47
C PRO A 124 5.89 -12.14 13.18
N PRO A 125 5.83 -11.22 12.21
CA PRO A 125 6.96 -10.38 11.86
C PRO A 125 7.34 -9.51 13.06
N GLY A 126 8.49 -9.80 13.66
CA GLY A 126 8.99 -9.06 14.81
C GLY A 126 9.58 -7.68 14.42
N PRO A 127 10.03 -6.89 15.40
CA PRO A 127 10.59 -5.55 15.16
C PRO A 127 11.89 -5.56 14.34
N HIS A 128 12.47 -6.74 14.10
CA HIS A 128 13.65 -6.95 13.27
C HIS A 128 13.33 -7.03 11.76
N LEU A 129 12.06 -7.19 11.38
CA LEU A 129 11.65 -7.10 9.98
C LEU A 129 11.55 -5.63 9.56
N ASP A 130 12.69 -5.07 9.17
CA ASP A 130 12.73 -3.83 8.41
C ASP A 130 12.30 -4.11 6.97
N ARG A 131 11.04 -3.78 6.66
CA ARG A 131 10.41 -4.07 5.36
C ARG A 131 11.08 -3.30 4.23
N GLU A 132 11.51 -2.07 4.50
CA GLU A 132 12.16 -1.22 3.52
C GLU A 132 13.55 -1.79 3.21
N GLN A 133 14.31 -2.12 4.25
CA GLN A 133 15.61 -2.77 4.08
C GLN A 133 15.50 -4.11 3.36
N ALA A 134 14.51 -4.95 3.70
CA ALA A 134 14.30 -6.24 3.05
C ALA A 134 14.08 -6.06 1.54
N VAL A 135 13.29 -5.09 1.12
CA VAL A 135 13.11 -4.77 -0.29
C VAL A 135 14.41 -4.21 -0.89
N LEU A 136 15.06 -3.26 -0.24
CA LEU A 136 16.34 -2.69 -0.71
C LEU A 136 17.42 -3.74 -0.96
N THR A 137 17.47 -4.82 -0.18
CA THR A 137 18.46 -5.88 -0.39
C THR A 137 18.31 -6.63 -1.71
N VAL A 138 17.09 -6.70 -2.26
CA VAL A 138 16.75 -7.39 -3.52
C VAL A 138 16.36 -6.42 -4.65
N LEU A 139 16.35 -5.12 -4.36
CA LEU A 139 16.21 -4.08 -5.38
C LEU A 139 17.46 -4.02 -6.27
N GLY A 140 17.29 -3.60 -7.52
CA GLY A 140 18.40 -3.47 -8.48
C GLY A 140 18.84 -4.78 -9.15
N GLY A 141 18.00 -5.81 -9.18
CA GLY A 141 18.24 -7.05 -9.93
C GLY A 141 18.94 -8.17 -9.16
N ARG A 142 19.18 -7.99 -7.85
CA ARG A 142 19.58 -9.08 -6.97
C ARG A 142 18.36 -9.96 -6.69
N ASP A 143 18.52 -11.26 -6.83
CA ASP A 143 17.44 -12.20 -6.51
C ASP A 143 17.42 -12.58 -5.04
N GLU A 144 18.48 -12.28 -4.30
CA GLU A 144 18.65 -12.61 -2.90
C GLU A 144 19.45 -11.54 -2.18
N GLY A 145 19.12 -11.30 -0.90
CA GLY A 145 19.88 -10.44 -0.02
C GLY A 145 19.78 -10.86 1.44
N LEU A 146 20.89 -10.77 2.16
CA LEU A 146 20.94 -10.97 3.60
C LEU A 146 20.71 -9.64 4.32
N GLY A 147 19.74 -9.61 5.24
CA GLY A 147 19.51 -8.50 6.16
C GLY A 147 20.45 -8.57 7.38
N ARG A 148 19.93 -8.29 8.59
CA ARG A 148 20.67 -8.33 9.86
C ARG A 148 21.13 -9.75 10.30
N GLY A 149 21.71 -10.56 9.42
CA GLY A 149 22.22 -11.92 9.68
C GLY A 149 21.14 -12.97 10.03
N ASN A 150 19.95 -12.53 10.42
CA ASN A 150 18.80 -13.34 10.79
C ASN A 150 17.60 -13.11 9.86
N VAL A 151 17.82 -12.41 8.75
CA VAL A 151 16.82 -12.12 7.73
C VAL A 151 17.39 -12.49 6.36
N LEU A 152 16.68 -13.34 5.63
CA LEU A 152 16.96 -13.65 4.23
C LEU A 152 15.78 -13.15 3.39
N ALA A 153 16.07 -12.30 2.40
CA ALA A 153 15.08 -11.80 1.45
C ALA A 153 15.35 -12.36 0.06
N VAL A 154 14.30 -12.84 -0.62
CA VAL A 154 14.36 -13.36 -1.99
C VAL A 154 13.32 -12.64 -2.84
N ALA A 155 13.73 -12.14 -4.01
CA ALA A 155 12.87 -11.44 -4.94
C ALA A 155 11.81 -12.40 -5.53
N VAL A 156 10.56 -11.97 -5.54
CA VAL A 156 9.48 -12.62 -6.30
C VAL A 156 9.23 -11.79 -7.55
N ARG A 157 9.53 -12.36 -8.71
CA ARG A 157 9.44 -11.67 -10.00
C ARG A 157 8.35 -12.30 -10.86
N GLU A 158 7.61 -11.46 -11.58
CA GLU A 158 6.70 -11.93 -12.63
C GLU A 158 7.49 -12.48 -13.83
N PRO A 159 6.86 -13.23 -14.76
CA PRO A 159 7.54 -13.76 -15.94
C PRO A 159 8.26 -12.71 -16.80
N ALA A 160 7.77 -11.47 -16.80
CA ALA A 160 8.40 -10.34 -17.50
C ALA A 160 9.65 -9.77 -16.77
N GLY A 161 9.98 -10.28 -15.57
CA GLY A 161 11.14 -9.87 -14.77
C GLY A 161 10.87 -8.75 -13.75
N GLY A 162 9.66 -8.15 -13.78
CA GLY A 162 9.22 -7.14 -12.82
C GLY A 162 9.17 -7.68 -11.39
N LEU A 163 9.63 -6.89 -10.42
CA LEU A 163 9.55 -7.24 -9.00
C LEU A 163 8.12 -7.05 -8.51
N VAL A 164 7.43 -8.14 -8.17
CA VAL A 164 6.03 -8.12 -7.68
C VAL A 164 5.93 -8.36 -6.17
N GLY A 165 6.96 -8.93 -5.57
CA GLY A 165 7.04 -9.12 -4.12
C GLY A 165 8.41 -9.55 -3.63
N VAL A 166 8.51 -9.78 -2.33
CA VAL A 166 9.71 -10.27 -1.66
C VAL A 166 9.30 -11.32 -0.64
N LEU A 167 9.85 -12.52 -0.75
CA LEU A 167 9.78 -13.52 0.30
C LEU A 167 10.83 -13.20 1.34
N VAL A 168 10.45 -13.19 2.61
CA VAL A 168 11.35 -12.93 3.71
C VAL A 168 11.28 -14.06 4.71
N VAL A 169 12.42 -14.66 5.00
CA VAL A 169 12.60 -15.53 6.17
C VAL A 169 13.18 -14.74 7.32
N THR A 170 12.56 -14.84 8.48
CA THR A 170 13.03 -14.25 9.74
C THR A 170 13.32 -15.37 10.75
N SER A 171 14.47 -15.29 11.41
CA SER A 171 14.82 -16.18 12.51
C SER A 171 15.15 -15.38 13.77
N THR A 172 14.90 -16.00 14.93
CA THR A 172 15.38 -15.49 16.23
C THR A 172 16.88 -15.77 16.43
N SER A 173 17.50 -16.64 15.63
CA SER A 173 18.95 -16.88 15.58
C SER A 173 19.61 -16.17 14.40
N ALA A 174 20.81 -15.65 14.61
CA ALA A 174 21.63 -15.01 13.56
C ALA A 174 22.35 -16.01 12.62
N LEU A 175 22.00 -17.31 12.70
CA LEU A 175 22.64 -18.38 11.95
C LEU A 175 21.57 -19.21 11.24
N GLY A 176 21.83 -19.55 9.99
CA GLY A 176 21.13 -20.62 9.26
C GLY A 176 19.97 -20.18 8.38
N VAL A 177 19.64 -18.89 8.28
CA VAL A 177 18.57 -18.44 7.36
C VAL A 177 18.93 -18.70 5.90
N GLU A 178 20.22 -18.61 5.56
CA GLU A 178 20.78 -18.91 4.25
C GLU A 178 20.54 -20.37 3.81
N THR A 179 20.37 -21.30 4.75
CA THR A 179 20.08 -22.71 4.43
C THR A 179 18.71 -22.90 3.77
N HIS A 180 17.85 -21.89 3.83
CA HIS A 180 16.51 -21.90 3.23
C HIS A 180 16.47 -21.24 1.85
N ALA A 181 17.58 -20.68 1.35
CA ALA A 181 17.63 -19.94 0.09
C ALA A 181 17.06 -20.71 -1.11
N GLU A 182 17.47 -21.97 -1.29
CA GLU A 182 17.01 -22.81 -2.40
C GLU A 182 15.48 -22.98 -2.40
N ARG A 183 14.90 -23.22 -1.21
CA ARG A 183 13.45 -23.38 -1.03
C ARG A 183 12.70 -22.08 -1.30
N LEU A 184 13.24 -20.96 -0.83
CA LEU A 184 12.67 -19.64 -1.08
C LEU A 184 12.68 -19.30 -2.56
N HIS A 185 13.78 -19.59 -3.26
CA HIS A 185 13.90 -19.33 -4.68
C HIS A 185 12.96 -20.21 -5.50
N ALA A 186 12.76 -21.48 -5.11
CA ALA A 186 11.77 -22.35 -5.73
C ALA A 186 10.34 -21.80 -5.53
N ALA A 187 9.98 -21.42 -4.31
CA ALA A 187 8.67 -20.82 -4.02
C ALA A 187 8.47 -19.47 -4.72
N ALA A 188 9.51 -18.63 -4.80
CA ALA A 188 9.46 -17.34 -5.50
C ALA A 188 9.12 -17.51 -6.98
N LYS A 189 9.65 -18.54 -7.64
CA LYS A 189 9.30 -18.87 -9.04
C LYS A 189 7.83 -19.26 -9.21
N VAL A 190 7.28 -20.00 -8.25
CA VAL A 190 5.86 -20.40 -8.26
C VAL A 190 4.96 -19.20 -7.98
N LEU A 191 5.36 -18.33 -7.04
CA LEU A 191 4.59 -17.17 -6.63
C LEU A 191 4.58 -16.04 -7.65
N GLY A 192 5.63 -15.87 -8.44
CA GLY A 192 5.75 -14.80 -9.45
C GLY A 192 4.51 -14.62 -10.32
N PRO A 193 4.08 -15.67 -11.07
CA PRO A 193 2.87 -15.60 -11.89
C PRO A 193 1.57 -15.46 -11.11
N LEU A 194 1.53 -15.83 -9.82
CA LEU A 194 0.33 -15.76 -8.98
C LEU A 194 0.12 -14.38 -8.35
N LEU A 195 1.16 -13.53 -8.38
CA LEU A 195 1.16 -12.18 -7.79
C LEU A 195 1.17 -11.04 -8.83
N ALA A 196 1.42 -11.37 -10.10
CA ALA A 196 1.30 -10.46 -11.24
C ALA A 196 -0.18 -10.14 -11.53
#